data_AF-A0A318N171-F1
#
_entry.id   AF-A0A318N171-F1
#
_cell.length_a   1.000
_cell.length_b   1.000
_cell.length_c   1.000
_cell.angle_alpha   90.00
_cell.angle_beta   90.00
_cell.angle_gamma   90.00
#
_symmetry.space_group_name_H-M   'P 1'
#
loop_
_entity.id
_entity.type
_entity.pdbx_description
1 polymer ?
#
loop_
_entity_poly.entity_id
_entity_poly.type
_entity_poly.pdbx_seq_one_letter_code
_entity_poly.pdbx_strand_id
1 'polypeptide(L)'
;MKLIKAEEIEFFYIFPEDDLIKEETTLINDLIMPENWANLPMGRYTSKQLIEMLQNGADTRLAIFKVNARLATIPLKKEYDAYQTHCLFWTNKDINLKELDQKIKDDSYTDEDFSSAVIARLQYAFCRHCHNKYIALVCDDEIYTSMYFINIPKRVPWRDYCNKLNNYCNKKRGMIKIIRCPNCNELIGIYVVRFFDKVEDGN
;
A
#
# COMPACT_ATOMS: atom_id res chain seq x y z
N MET A 1 7.96 -11.10 10.39
CA MET A 1 7.05 -9.92 10.36
C MET A 1 6.92 -9.37 11.76
N LYS A 2 6.59 -8.08 11.92
CA LYS A 2 6.41 -7.43 13.24
C LYS A 2 5.22 -6.49 13.26
N LEU A 3 4.43 -6.49 14.32
CA LEU A 3 3.33 -5.55 14.50
C LEU A 3 3.89 -4.17 14.87
N ILE A 4 3.47 -3.14 14.14
CA ILE A 4 3.90 -1.75 14.30
C ILE A 4 2.68 -0.86 14.46
N LYS A 5 2.85 0.21 15.25
CA LYS A 5 1.90 1.30 15.38
C LYS A 5 2.62 2.61 15.11
N ALA A 6 2.16 3.35 14.09
CA ALA A 6 2.69 4.67 13.77
C ALA A 6 1.59 5.57 13.20
N GLU A 7 1.61 6.85 13.59
CA GLU A 7 0.57 7.85 13.26
C GLU A 7 -0.86 7.32 13.52
N GLU A 8 -1.05 6.65 14.65
CA GLU A 8 -2.31 5.98 15.06
C GLU A 8 -2.74 4.79 14.18
N ILE A 9 -1.95 4.38 13.19
CA ILE A 9 -2.24 3.23 12.31
C ILE A 9 -1.46 2.00 12.78
N GLU A 10 -2.17 0.87 12.93
CA GLU A 10 -1.59 -0.44 13.24
C GLU A 10 -1.48 -1.30 11.99
N PHE A 11 -0.31 -1.91 11.77
CA PHE A 11 -0.03 -2.78 10.63
C PHE A 11 1.09 -3.78 10.94
N PHE A 12 1.11 -4.90 10.23
CA PHE A 12 2.24 -5.83 10.27
C PHE A 12 3.25 -5.43 9.21
N TYR A 13 4.46 -5.10 9.64
CA TYR A 13 5.61 -4.88 8.77
C TYR A 13 6.22 -6.22 8.34
N ILE A 14 6.48 -6.35 7.05
CA ILE A 14 7.08 -7.55 6.45
C ILE A 14 8.54 -7.24 6.09
N PHE A 15 9.46 -7.99 6.69
CA PHE A 15 10.88 -7.93 6.35
C PHE A 15 11.20 -8.65 5.05
N PRO A 16 12.24 -8.25 4.31
CA PRO A 16 12.67 -8.93 3.08
C PRO A 16 13.00 -10.43 3.28
N GLU A 17 13.53 -10.80 4.44
CA GLU A 17 13.89 -12.17 4.80
C GLU A 17 12.73 -13.00 5.37
N ASP A 18 11.55 -12.39 5.57
CA ASP A 18 10.40 -13.15 6.08
C ASP A 18 9.96 -14.18 5.04
N ASP A 19 9.83 -15.43 5.49
CA ASP A 19 9.50 -16.59 4.67
C ASP A 19 7.98 -16.62 4.35
N LEU A 20 7.47 -15.54 3.74
CA LEU A 20 6.07 -15.40 3.33
C LEU A 20 5.65 -16.43 2.27
N ILE A 21 6.62 -17.05 1.59
CA ILE A 21 6.41 -17.97 0.47
C ILE A 21 5.88 -19.35 0.93
N LYS A 22 5.93 -19.68 2.23
CA LYS A 22 5.54 -21.02 2.72
C LYS A 22 4.22 -21.11 3.50
N GLU A 23 3.73 -20.04 4.12
CA GLU A 23 2.43 -20.10 4.84
C GLU A 23 1.38 -19.08 4.36
N GLU A 24 1.73 -18.07 3.54
CA GLU A 24 0.81 -16.97 3.22
C GLU A 24 0.95 -16.43 1.79
N THR A 25 1.06 -17.33 0.80
CA THR A 25 0.65 -17.04 -0.60
C THR A 25 -0.83 -16.61 -0.73
N THR A 26 -1.54 -16.44 0.38
CA THR A 26 -2.96 -16.11 0.47
C THR A 26 -3.25 -14.62 0.72
N LEU A 27 -2.24 -13.77 0.94
CA LEU A 27 -2.42 -12.36 1.35
C LEU A 27 -2.40 -11.31 0.21
N ILE A 28 -2.34 -11.75 -1.05
CA ILE A 28 -2.58 -10.90 -2.23
C ILE A 28 -3.59 -11.63 -3.10
N ASN A 29 -4.89 -11.46 -2.84
CA ASN A 29 -5.85 -12.40 -3.36
C ASN A 29 -7.31 -11.79 -3.50
N ASP A 30 -7.80 -11.36 -4.70
CA ASP A 30 -8.96 -11.93 -5.53
C ASP A 30 -8.86 -11.68 -7.06
N LEU A 31 -9.36 -12.63 -7.87
CA LEU A 31 -9.17 -12.70 -9.34
C LEU A 31 -10.47 -12.33 -10.05
N ILE A 32 -10.56 -11.09 -10.52
CA ILE A 32 -11.47 -10.71 -11.61
C ILE A 32 -10.63 -9.91 -12.60
N MET A 33 -10.38 -10.50 -13.78
CA MET A 33 -9.91 -9.75 -14.92
C MET A 33 -11.01 -8.74 -15.28
N PRO A 34 -10.76 -7.42 -15.30
CA PRO A 34 -11.69 -6.52 -15.94
C PRO A 34 -11.82 -6.91 -17.41
N GLU A 35 -13.04 -7.22 -17.83
CA GLU A 35 -13.41 -7.21 -19.25
C GLU A 35 -13.33 -5.79 -19.84
N ASN A 36 -13.13 -4.75 -19.01
CA ASN A 36 -13.32 -3.34 -19.38
C ASN A 36 -12.11 -2.46 -19.05
N TRP A 37 -11.89 -1.43 -19.87
CA TRP A 37 -10.81 -0.43 -19.82
C TRP A 37 -10.86 0.48 -18.57
N ALA A 38 -10.86 -0.13 -17.38
CA ALA A 38 -10.90 0.52 -16.09
C ALA A 38 -9.59 0.27 -15.33
N ASN A 39 -9.09 1.29 -14.63
CA ASN A 39 -8.00 1.16 -13.68
C ASN A 39 -8.49 0.33 -12.48
N LEU A 40 -8.36 -1.00 -12.56
CA LEU A 40 -8.71 -1.89 -11.46
C LEU A 40 -7.47 -2.26 -10.65
N PRO A 41 -7.64 -2.53 -9.34
CA PRO A 41 -6.64 -3.23 -8.54
C PRO A 41 -6.05 -4.43 -9.28
N MET A 42 -4.75 -4.68 -9.15
CA MET A 42 -4.18 -5.90 -9.73
C MET A 42 -4.81 -7.09 -9.01
N GLY A 43 -5.29 -8.06 -9.79
CA GLY A 43 -5.75 -9.33 -9.24
C GLY A 43 -4.60 -10.16 -8.65
N ARG A 44 -4.97 -11.29 -8.04
CA ARG A 44 -4.17 -12.16 -7.13
C ARG A 44 -2.68 -12.40 -7.48
N TYR A 45 -2.26 -12.46 -8.75
CA TYR A 45 -0.92 -12.94 -9.06
C TYR A 45 0.09 -11.80 -9.21
N THR A 46 0.73 -11.46 -8.10
CA THR A 46 2.00 -10.74 -8.15
C THR A 46 3.12 -11.76 -8.28
N SER A 47 3.92 -11.69 -9.34
CA SER A 47 5.02 -12.64 -9.52
C SER A 47 5.97 -12.58 -8.31
N LYS A 48 6.56 -13.72 -7.93
CA LYS A 48 7.60 -13.76 -6.91
C LYS A 48 8.70 -12.72 -7.19
N GLN A 49 9.04 -12.54 -8.46
CA GLN A 49 9.97 -11.51 -8.92
C GLN A 49 9.53 -10.09 -8.56
N LEU A 50 8.24 -9.75 -8.72
CA LEU A 50 7.74 -8.43 -8.37
C LEU A 50 7.68 -8.23 -6.84
N ILE A 51 7.33 -9.26 -6.07
CA ILE A 51 7.41 -9.23 -4.60
C ILE A 51 8.86 -8.99 -4.15
N GLU A 52 9.80 -9.75 -4.70
CA GLU A 52 11.23 -9.60 -4.41
C GLU A 52 11.72 -8.21 -4.82
N MET A 53 11.30 -7.69 -5.97
CA MET A 53 11.66 -6.35 -6.42
C MET A 53 11.10 -5.26 -5.49
N LEU A 54 9.87 -5.41 -4.99
CA LEU A 54 9.29 -4.49 -4.01
C LEU A 54 10.04 -4.54 -2.68
N GLN A 55 10.35 -5.73 -2.16
CA GLN A 55 11.05 -5.90 -0.88
C GLN A 55 12.54 -5.58 -0.94
N ASN A 56 13.18 -5.74 -2.10
CA ASN A 56 14.57 -5.35 -2.35
C ASN A 56 14.71 -3.89 -2.84
N GLY A 57 13.59 -3.19 -3.00
CA GLY A 57 13.57 -1.77 -3.39
C GLY A 57 14.23 -0.86 -2.36
N ALA A 58 14.60 0.34 -2.79
CA ALA A 58 15.26 1.34 -1.94
C ALA A 58 14.28 2.17 -1.09
N ASP A 59 12.98 2.10 -1.36
CA ASP A 59 11.96 2.94 -0.75
C ASP A 59 10.60 2.24 -0.58
N THR A 60 10.56 0.92 -0.76
CA THR A 60 9.34 0.12 -0.66
C THR A 60 9.48 -1.05 0.29
N ARG A 61 8.43 -1.30 1.08
CA ARG A 61 8.26 -2.48 1.93
C ARG A 61 6.81 -2.94 1.89
N LEU A 62 6.57 -4.24 2.03
CA LEU A 62 5.19 -4.73 2.18
C LEU A 62 4.73 -4.57 3.61
N ALA A 63 3.44 -4.29 3.77
CA ALA A 63 2.77 -4.26 5.06
C ALA A 63 1.36 -4.82 4.93
N ILE A 64 0.90 -5.48 6.00
CA ILE A 64 -0.47 -5.99 6.10
C ILE A 64 -1.26 -5.09 7.03
N PHE A 65 -2.34 -4.54 6.51
CA PHE A 65 -3.24 -3.68 7.25
C PHE A 65 -4.54 -4.39 7.54
N LYS A 66 -5.18 -3.96 8.61
CA LYS A 66 -6.52 -4.39 8.97
C LYS A 66 -7.56 -3.52 8.27
N VAL A 67 -8.57 -4.15 7.67
CA VAL A 67 -9.62 -3.44 6.91
C VAL A 67 -11.04 -3.70 7.42
N ASN A 68 -11.22 -4.59 8.41
CA ASN A 68 -12.53 -4.81 9.04
C ASN A 68 -12.47 -4.83 10.57
N ALA A 69 -13.10 -3.83 11.20
CA ALA A 69 -13.17 -3.71 12.66
C ALA A 69 -14.05 -4.77 13.34
N ARG A 70 -15.00 -5.42 12.64
CA ARG A 70 -15.87 -6.45 13.23
C ARG A 70 -15.19 -7.80 13.36
N LEU A 71 -14.23 -8.08 12.47
CA LEU A 71 -13.45 -9.33 12.44
C LEU A 71 -12.11 -9.17 13.19
N ALA A 72 -11.95 -8.04 13.86
CA ALA A 72 -10.72 -7.54 14.46
C ALA A 72 -10.12 -8.38 15.58
N THR A 73 -10.91 -9.23 16.20
CA THR A 73 -10.55 -10.07 17.35
C THR A 73 -10.17 -11.49 16.93
N ILE A 74 -10.21 -11.78 15.63
CA ILE A 74 -10.00 -13.11 15.07
C ILE A 74 -8.53 -13.26 14.60
N PRO A 75 -7.83 -14.36 14.95
CA PRO A 75 -6.44 -14.60 14.53
C PRO A 75 -6.28 -14.59 13.00
N LEU A 76 -5.14 -14.06 12.51
CA LEU A 76 -4.78 -13.97 11.07
C LEU A 76 -5.06 -15.25 10.27
N LYS A 77 -4.84 -16.43 10.87
CA LYS A 77 -5.06 -17.74 10.22
C LYS A 77 -6.53 -18.06 9.90
N LYS A 78 -7.50 -17.32 10.43
CA LYS A 78 -8.91 -17.71 10.39
C LYS A 78 -9.77 -16.96 9.36
N GLU A 79 -9.43 -15.74 8.96
CA GLU A 79 -10.16 -15.02 7.88
C GLU A 79 -9.25 -14.05 7.12
N TYR A 80 -9.10 -14.29 5.81
CA TYR A 80 -8.30 -13.45 4.91
C TYR A 80 -9.00 -12.13 4.53
N ASP A 81 -10.33 -12.04 4.68
CA ASP A 81 -11.13 -10.85 4.30
C ASP A 81 -10.98 -9.66 5.26
N ALA A 82 -10.38 -9.88 6.44
CA ALA A 82 -10.16 -8.83 7.45
C ALA A 82 -8.86 -8.04 7.25
N TYR A 83 -7.95 -8.52 6.39
CA TYR A 83 -6.62 -7.99 6.21
C TYR A 83 -6.27 -7.76 4.73
N GLN A 84 -5.51 -6.72 4.43
CA GLN A 84 -5.05 -6.41 3.09
C GLN A 84 -3.56 -6.08 3.08
N THR A 85 -2.85 -6.66 2.11
CA THR A 85 -1.47 -6.32 1.84
C THR A 85 -1.39 -5.05 0.99
N HIS A 86 -0.60 -4.10 1.45
CA HIS A 86 -0.27 -2.87 0.75
C HIS A 86 1.25 -2.69 0.73
N CYS A 87 1.72 -1.74 -0.06
CA CYS A 87 3.10 -1.26 -0.02
C CYS A 87 3.17 0.00 0.83
N LEU A 88 4.14 0.03 1.74
CA LEU A 88 4.67 1.28 2.26
C LEU A 88 5.66 1.81 1.24
N PHE A 89 5.45 3.05 0.79
CA PHE A 89 6.33 3.77 -0.13
C PHE A 89 6.83 5.04 0.55
N TRP A 90 8.14 5.15 0.78
CA TRP A 90 8.73 6.36 1.34
C TRP A 90 9.00 7.38 0.25
N THR A 91 8.38 8.55 0.39
CA THR A 91 8.53 9.64 -0.59
C THR A 91 9.86 10.39 -0.45
N ASN A 92 10.57 10.18 0.66
CA ASN A 92 11.92 10.73 0.90
C ASN A 92 12.98 9.88 0.18
N LYS A 93 13.75 10.50 -0.73
CA LYS A 93 14.78 9.83 -1.53
C LYS A 93 16.01 9.40 -0.73
N ASP A 94 16.21 9.97 0.45
CA ASP A 94 17.38 9.69 1.29
C ASP A 94 17.08 8.63 2.37
N ILE A 95 15.94 7.94 2.27
CA ILE A 95 15.56 6.93 3.25
C ILE A 95 16.50 5.73 3.21
N ASN A 96 16.96 5.29 4.39
CA ASN A 96 17.74 4.08 4.53
C ASN A 96 16.85 2.96 5.09
N LEU A 97 16.29 2.13 4.20
CA LEU A 97 15.39 1.06 4.63
C LEU A 97 16.08 0.00 5.50
N LYS A 98 17.39 -0.22 5.38
CA LYS A 98 18.11 -1.13 6.28
C LYS A 98 18.16 -0.60 7.71
N GLU A 99 18.31 0.72 7.85
CA GLU A 99 18.23 1.37 9.16
C GLU A 99 16.80 1.27 9.71
N LEU A 100 15.77 1.51 8.90
CA LEU A 100 14.38 1.32 9.32
C LEU A 100 14.08 -0.12 9.73
N ASP A 101 14.52 -1.11 8.95
CA ASP A 101 14.39 -2.53 9.26
C ASP A 101 15.01 -2.83 10.64
N GLN A 102 16.18 -2.24 10.93
CA GLN A 102 16.86 -2.39 12.22
C GLN A 102 16.10 -1.69 13.35
N LYS A 103 15.63 -0.46 13.15
CA LYS A 103 14.81 0.26 14.15
C LYS A 103 13.54 -0.52 14.51
N ILE A 104 12.89 -1.11 13.51
CA ILE A 104 11.72 -1.97 13.71
C ILE A 104 12.11 -3.19 14.53
N LYS A 105 13.22 -3.88 14.21
CA LYS A 105 13.71 -5.01 15.00
C LYS A 105 14.00 -4.63 16.45
N ASP A 106 14.55 -3.44 16.67
CA ASP A 106 14.96 -2.93 17.98
C ASP A 106 13.84 -2.19 18.75
N ASP A 107 12.60 -2.19 18.25
CA ASP A 107 11.45 -1.50 18.87
C ASP A 107 11.65 0.02 19.04
N SER A 108 12.43 0.64 18.14
CA SER A 108 12.74 2.07 18.14
C SER A 108 12.15 2.85 16.97
N TYR A 109 11.32 2.21 16.14
CA TYR A 109 10.62 2.84 15.02
C TYR A 109 9.54 3.83 15.51
N THR A 110 9.54 5.06 15.01
CA THR A 110 8.65 6.14 15.48
C THR A 110 7.69 6.68 14.41
N ASP A 111 6.81 7.60 14.83
CA ASP A 111 5.94 8.34 13.92
C ASP A 111 6.75 9.16 12.89
N GLU A 112 7.93 9.67 13.26
CA GLU A 112 8.81 10.39 12.35
C GLU A 112 9.32 9.48 11.22
N ASP A 113 9.69 8.24 11.54
CA ASP A 113 10.12 7.25 10.55
C ASP A 113 9.00 6.92 9.54
N PHE A 114 7.74 6.92 10.00
CA PHE A 114 6.56 6.69 9.16
C PHE A 114 6.03 7.94 8.46
N SER A 115 6.40 9.14 8.93
CA SER A 115 5.78 10.40 8.53
C SER A 115 5.78 10.63 7.01
N SER A 116 6.84 10.21 6.33
CA SER A 116 7.05 10.34 4.88
C SER A 116 6.63 9.10 4.07
N ALA A 117 6.20 8.04 4.76
CA ALA A 117 5.63 6.86 4.14
C ALA A 117 4.20 7.13 3.70
N VAL A 118 3.89 6.72 2.46
CA VAL A 118 2.54 6.64 1.94
C VAL A 118 2.15 5.19 1.71
N ILE A 119 0.85 4.90 1.82
CA ILE A 119 0.31 3.56 1.66
C ILE A 119 -0.20 3.46 0.23
N ALA A 120 0.38 2.54 -0.53
CA ALA A 120 0.05 2.33 -1.92
C ALA A 120 -0.40 0.88 -2.15
N ARG A 121 -1.38 0.71 -3.02
CA ARG A 121 -1.73 -0.60 -3.57
C ARG A 121 -1.06 -0.81 -4.91
N LEU A 122 -0.75 -2.05 -5.19
CA LEU A 122 -0.28 -2.47 -6.49
C LEU A 122 -1.50 -2.64 -7.42
N GLN A 123 -1.54 -1.93 -8.55
CA GLN A 123 -2.65 -2.02 -9.50
C GLN A 123 -2.23 -1.82 -10.95
N TYR A 124 -3.13 -2.17 -11.88
CA TYR A 124 -2.94 -1.82 -13.27
C TYR A 124 -3.27 -0.34 -13.49
N ALA A 125 -2.41 0.33 -14.24
CA ALA A 125 -2.61 1.69 -14.70
C ALA A 125 -2.75 1.69 -16.22
N PHE A 126 -3.94 2.01 -16.71
CA PHE A 126 -4.27 2.07 -18.12
C PHE A 126 -4.27 3.52 -18.59
N CYS A 127 -3.38 3.84 -19.53
CA CYS A 127 -3.37 5.17 -20.14
C CYS A 127 -4.44 5.28 -21.22
N ARG A 128 -5.47 6.11 -20.99
CA ARG A 128 -6.56 6.31 -21.96
C ARG A 128 -6.13 6.95 -23.29
N HIS A 129 -4.97 7.59 -23.35
CA HIS A 129 -4.48 8.28 -24.55
C HIS A 129 -3.69 7.37 -25.49
N CYS A 130 -2.79 6.54 -24.94
CA CYS A 130 -1.95 5.65 -25.75
C CYS A 130 -2.31 4.17 -25.58
N HIS A 131 -3.34 3.87 -24.79
CA HIS A 131 -3.85 2.53 -24.49
C HIS A 131 -2.84 1.55 -23.88
N ASN A 132 -1.63 2.02 -23.54
CA ASN A 132 -0.66 1.20 -22.82
C ASN A 132 -1.15 0.91 -21.40
N LYS A 133 -0.93 -0.33 -20.98
CA LYS A 133 -1.19 -0.85 -19.64
C LYS A 133 0.13 -1.03 -18.91
N TYR A 134 0.15 -0.66 -17.63
CA TYR A 134 1.34 -0.80 -16.78
C TYR A 134 0.97 -1.43 -15.44
N ILE A 135 1.94 -2.10 -14.83
CA ILE A 135 1.93 -2.41 -13.40
C ILE A 135 2.42 -1.16 -12.65
N ALA A 136 1.67 -0.71 -11.64
CA ALA A 136 1.96 0.53 -10.93
C ALA A 136 1.66 0.44 -9.43
N LEU A 137 2.40 1.22 -8.63
CA LEU A 137 1.99 1.58 -7.27
C LEU A 137 1.09 2.80 -7.34
N VAL A 138 -0.08 2.67 -6.72
CA VAL A 138 -1.11 3.69 -6.71
C VAL A 138 -1.52 3.97 -5.28
N CYS A 139 -1.57 5.24 -4.94
CA CYS A 139 -2.14 5.69 -3.68
C CYS A 139 -3.59 6.10 -3.91
N ASP A 140 -4.46 5.79 -2.96
CA ASP A 140 -5.86 6.20 -2.99
C ASP A 140 -6.30 6.64 -1.59
N ASP A 141 -7.21 7.58 -1.54
CA ASP A 141 -7.66 8.26 -0.32
C ASP A 141 -8.60 7.40 0.52
N GLU A 142 -9.27 6.46 -0.15
CA GLU A 142 -10.13 5.47 0.49
C GLU A 142 -9.34 4.56 1.44
N ILE A 143 -8.05 4.33 1.16
CA ILE A 143 -7.15 3.51 1.99
C ILE A 143 -7.00 4.14 3.36
N TYR A 144 -6.63 5.43 3.40
CA TYR A 144 -6.43 6.16 4.64
C TYR A 144 -7.71 6.36 5.42
N THR A 145 -8.81 6.65 4.71
CA THR A 145 -10.14 6.74 5.30
C THR A 145 -10.48 5.44 6.03
N SER A 146 -10.40 4.31 5.34
CA SER A 146 -10.72 2.99 5.89
C SER A 146 -9.84 2.61 7.09
N MET A 147 -8.54 2.85 7.02
CA MET A 147 -7.60 2.49 8.08
C MET A 147 -7.78 3.33 9.34
N TYR A 148 -8.04 4.62 9.19
CA TYR A 148 -8.25 5.53 10.32
C TYR A 148 -9.56 5.23 11.05
N PHE A 149 -10.61 4.83 10.32
CA PHE A 149 -11.89 4.38 10.91
C PHE A 149 -11.72 3.17 11.85
N ILE A 150 -10.75 2.30 11.58
CA ILE A 150 -10.56 1.06 12.32
C ILE A 150 -9.71 1.27 13.57
N ASN A 151 -8.72 2.16 13.50
CA ASN A 151 -7.69 2.29 14.54
C ASN A 151 -7.97 3.41 15.56
N ILE A 152 -8.96 4.29 15.32
CA ILE A 152 -9.28 5.35 16.28
C ILE A 152 -10.11 4.84 17.47
N PRO A 153 -9.78 5.28 18.69
CA PRO A 153 -10.61 5.03 19.88
C PRO A 153 -12.03 5.60 19.70
N LYS A 154 -13.04 4.78 20.01
CA LYS A 154 -14.49 5.12 19.97
C LYS A 154 -14.93 6.38 20.76
N ARG A 155 -14.01 7.08 21.42
CA ARG A 155 -14.27 8.19 22.34
C ARG A 155 -13.98 9.58 21.77
N VAL A 156 -13.49 9.70 20.52
CA VAL A 156 -13.29 11.00 19.88
C VAL A 156 -14.62 11.52 19.32
N PRO A 157 -15.01 12.79 19.59
CA PRO A 157 -16.19 13.38 18.96
C PRO A 157 -16.13 13.29 17.43
N TRP A 158 -17.25 12.95 16.78
CA TRP A 158 -17.31 12.70 15.33
C TRP A 158 -16.74 13.86 14.49
N ARG A 159 -16.98 15.10 14.91
CA ARG A 159 -16.48 16.29 14.20
C ARG A 159 -14.96 16.39 14.26
N ASP A 160 -14.38 16.16 15.44
CA ASP A 160 -12.93 16.20 15.63
C ASP A 160 -12.25 15.04 14.91
N TYR A 161 -12.91 13.87 14.88
CA TYR A 161 -12.50 12.73 14.07
C TYR A 161 -12.41 13.08 12.59
N CYS A 162 -13.49 13.62 12.00
CA CYS A 162 -13.52 13.99 10.59
C CYS A 162 -12.46 15.03 10.24
N ASN A 163 -12.21 15.99 11.14
CA ASN A 163 -11.19 17.02 10.95
C ASN A 163 -9.78 16.42 10.95
N LYS A 164 -9.46 15.55 11.93
CA LYS A 164 -8.16 14.87 12.00
C LYS A 164 -7.92 14.01 10.77
N LEU A 165 -8.91 13.22 10.38
CA LEU A 165 -8.84 12.38 9.19
C LEU A 165 -8.59 13.20 7.93
N ASN A 166 -9.37 14.26 7.71
CA ASN A 166 -9.19 15.13 6.55
C ASN A 166 -7.80 15.78 6.52
N ASN A 167 -7.31 16.27 7.67
CA ASN A 167 -5.98 16.84 7.76
C ASN A 167 -4.89 15.81 7.45
N TYR A 168 -5.04 14.59 7.96
CA TYR A 168 -4.12 13.49 7.72
C TYR A 168 -4.12 13.05 6.25
N CYS A 169 -5.29 12.84 5.64
CA CYS A 169 -5.42 12.52 4.22
C CYS A 169 -4.82 13.64 3.35
N ASN A 170 -5.08 14.90 3.67
CA ASN A 170 -4.50 16.04 2.95
C ASN A 170 -2.97 16.09 3.08
N LYS A 171 -2.44 15.83 4.28
CA LYS A 171 -0.98 15.72 4.53
C LYS A 171 -0.37 14.64 3.63
N LYS A 172 -0.93 13.42 3.62
CA LYS A 172 -0.41 12.30 2.81
C LYS A 172 -0.57 12.55 1.30
N ARG A 173 -1.71 13.10 0.86
CA ARG A 173 -1.91 13.56 -0.53
C ARG A 173 -0.86 14.57 -0.97
N GLY A 174 -0.54 15.53 -0.10
CA GLY A 174 0.48 16.56 -0.38
C GLY A 174 1.88 16.01 -0.61
N MET A 175 2.18 14.78 -0.16
CA MET A 175 3.47 14.13 -0.37
C MET A 175 3.56 13.39 -1.72
N ILE A 176 2.42 13.14 -2.37
CA ILE A 176 2.34 12.32 -3.57
C ILE A 176 2.55 13.18 -4.81
N LYS A 177 3.59 12.86 -5.58
CA LYS A 177 3.79 13.42 -6.92
C LYS A 177 3.15 12.49 -7.94
N ILE A 178 2.13 12.97 -8.65
CA ILE A 178 1.47 12.21 -9.71
C ILE A 178 2.46 12.02 -10.86
N ILE A 179 2.79 10.76 -11.15
CA ILE A 179 3.60 10.41 -12.32
C ILE A 179 2.68 10.28 -13.54
N ARG A 180 3.08 10.96 -14.63
CA ARG A 180 2.40 10.90 -15.94
C ARG A 180 2.73 9.62 -16.68
N CYS A 181 1.93 9.28 -17.69
CA CYS A 181 2.18 8.10 -18.52
C CYS A 181 3.61 8.10 -19.09
N PRO A 182 4.42 7.05 -18.88
CA PRO A 182 5.80 7.01 -19.38
C PRO A 182 5.92 7.11 -20.91
N ASN A 183 4.89 6.68 -21.65
CA ASN A 183 4.92 6.64 -23.11
C ASN A 183 4.45 7.96 -23.78
N CYS A 184 3.42 8.62 -23.25
CA CYS A 184 2.84 9.81 -23.89
C CYS A 184 2.79 11.05 -23.00
N ASN A 185 3.29 10.96 -21.77
CA ASN A 185 3.31 12.05 -20.79
C ASN A 185 1.93 12.63 -20.41
N GLU A 186 0.85 11.93 -20.75
CA GLU A 186 -0.51 12.31 -20.38
C GLU A 186 -0.88 11.86 -18.96
N LEU A 187 -1.86 12.55 -18.37
CA LEU A 187 -2.41 12.17 -17.07
C LEU A 187 -3.25 10.89 -17.21
N ILE A 188 -3.04 9.95 -16.28
CA ILE A 188 -3.74 8.65 -16.28
C ILE A 188 -5.04 8.69 -15.43
N GLY A 189 -5.27 9.78 -14.71
CA GLY A 189 -6.50 9.99 -13.91
C GLY A 189 -6.53 9.26 -12.57
N ILE A 190 -5.40 8.70 -12.13
CA ILE A 190 -5.18 8.06 -10.82
C ILE A 190 -3.83 8.52 -10.25
N TYR A 191 -3.68 8.47 -8.92
CA TYR A 191 -2.45 8.89 -8.23
C TYR A 191 -1.37 7.80 -8.27
N VAL A 192 -0.70 7.68 -9.41
CA VAL A 192 0.44 6.77 -9.57
C VAL A 192 1.70 7.36 -8.93
N VAL A 193 2.34 6.59 -8.05
CA VAL A 193 3.62 6.96 -7.40
C VAL A 193 4.81 6.24 -8.00
N ARG A 194 4.60 5.13 -8.73
CA ARG A 194 5.64 4.39 -9.45
C ARG A 194 5.04 3.52 -10.55
N PHE A 195 5.71 3.47 -11.70
CA PHE A 195 5.50 2.45 -12.73
C PHE A 195 6.61 1.38 -12.62
N PHE A 196 6.25 0.14 -12.93
CA PHE A 196 7.20 -0.98 -13.02
C PHE A 196 7.33 -1.39 -14.48
N ASP A 197 6.47 -2.32 -14.91
CA ASP A 197 6.55 -2.90 -16.25
C ASP A 197 5.37 -2.47 -17.12
N LYS A 198 5.64 -2.28 -18.41
CA LYS A 198 4.60 -2.26 -19.43
C LYS A 198 4.06 -3.68 -19.56
N VAL A 199 2.75 -3.84 -19.49
CA VAL A 199 2.09 -5.11 -19.69
C VAL A 199 1.92 -5.28 -21.20
N GLU A 200 2.55 -6.30 -21.77
CA GLU A 200 2.29 -6.70 -23.15
C GLU A 200 0.89 -7.33 -23.21
N ASP A 201 0.12 -6.99 -24.24
CA ASP A 201 -1.14 -7.67 -24.50
C ASP A 201 -0.81 -9.12 -24.86
N GLY A 202 -1.14 -10.04 -23.95
CA GLY A 202 -1.02 -11.47 -24.22
C GLY A 202 -1.99 -11.86 -25.34
N ASN A 203 -1.48 -12.52 -26.37
CA ASN A 203 -2.31 -13.27 -27.32
C ASN A 203 -3.07 -14.39 -26.61
#